data_AF-A0A9X1MKA9-F1
#
_entry.id   AF-A0A9X1MKA9-F1
#
_cell.length_a   1.000
_cell.length_b   1.000
_cell.length_c   1.000
_cell.angle_alpha   90.00
_cell.angle_beta   90.00
_cell.angle_gamma   90.00
#
_symmetry.space_group_name_H-M   'P 1'
#
loop_
_entity.id
_entity.type
_entity.pdbx_description
1 polymer ?
#
loop_
_entity_poly.entity_id
_entity_poly.type
_entity_poly.pdbx_seq_one_letter_code
_entity_poly.pdbx_strand_id
1 'polypeptide(L)'
;MQNWTQYADDEIYVIDLLQRRSGLRHIAPRHRHDQRDGEAVMTTTEHPGSVIKQFLRGKLPFDSVTTTDGTPFVLDAHHHWITLEEYEYFRSRNFSSEALADQNAPWVNGMPPLPAPI
;
A
#
# COMPACT_ATOMS: atom_id res chain seq x y z
N MET A 1 18.36 -0.49 3.63
CA MET A 1 17.96 -0.72 2.23
C MET A 1 17.76 -2.23 2.06
N GLN A 2 16.53 -2.70 1.87
CA GLN A 2 16.26 -4.11 1.58
C GLN A 2 16.77 -4.46 0.17
N ASN A 3 17.42 -5.62 0.02
CA ASN A 3 18.00 -6.07 -1.25
C ASN A 3 16.88 -6.47 -2.22
N TRP A 4 16.45 -5.56 -3.08
CA TRP A 4 15.41 -5.76 -4.09
C TRP A 4 15.79 -6.72 -5.24
N THR A 5 16.94 -7.39 -5.14
CA THR A 5 17.51 -8.30 -6.14
C THR A 5 17.10 -9.77 -5.98
N GLN A 6 16.27 -10.11 -4.98
CA GLN A 6 16.04 -11.51 -4.57
C GLN A 6 14.84 -12.22 -5.20
N TYR A 7 13.95 -11.55 -5.91
CA TYR A 7 12.74 -12.19 -6.46
C TYR A 7 13.09 -13.02 -7.71
N ALA A 8 12.72 -14.30 -7.77
CA ALA A 8 12.89 -15.10 -8.99
C ALA A 8 11.81 -14.71 -10.02
N ASP A 9 12.16 -14.59 -11.31
CA ASP A 9 11.24 -14.00 -12.30
C ASP A 9 9.96 -14.81 -12.53
N ASP A 10 10.07 -16.13 -12.46
CA ASP A 10 8.98 -17.09 -12.73
C ASP A 10 8.23 -17.54 -11.47
N GLU A 11 8.67 -17.11 -10.29
CA GLU A 11 7.98 -17.40 -9.04
C GLU A 11 6.83 -16.41 -8.80
N ILE A 12 5.88 -16.83 -7.98
CA ILE A 12 4.66 -16.08 -7.72
C ILE A 12 4.70 -15.45 -6.34
N TYR A 13 4.45 -14.15 -6.32
CA TYR A 13 4.52 -13.29 -5.16
C TYR A 13 3.22 -12.54 -4.98
N VAL A 14 3.03 -12.01 -3.79
CA VAL A 14 1.98 -11.06 -3.47
C VAL A 14 2.61 -9.89 -2.73
N ILE A 15 1.98 -8.72 -2.79
CA ILE A 15 2.40 -7.56 -2.05
C ILE A 15 1.45 -7.39 -0.87
N ASP A 16 1.99 -7.51 0.34
CA ASP A 16 1.28 -7.10 1.54
C ASP A 16 1.42 -5.57 1.68
N LEU A 17 0.29 -4.91 1.85
CA LEU A 17 0.23 -3.51 2.24
C LEU A 17 0.21 -3.47 3.77
N LEU A 18 1.18 -2.79 4.36
CA LEU A 18 1.37 -2.76 5.80
C LEU A 18 1.05 -1.36 6.34
N GLN A 19 0.32 -1.30 7.45
CA GLN A 19 0.10 -0.05 8.20
C GLN A 19 0.51 -0.25 9.65
N ARG A 20 1.56 0.47 10.06
CA ARG A 20 2.00 0.48 11.46
C ARG A 20 1.02 1.26 12.32
N ARG A 21 1.10 1.04 13.64
CA ARG A 21 0.36 1.83 14.63
C ARG A 21 0.60 3.34 14.54
N SER A 22 1.74 3.78 14.01
CA SER A 22 2.04 5.19 13.77
C SER A 22 1.28 5.79 12.56
N GLY A 23 0.58 4.97 11.78
CA GLY A 23 0.03 5.36 10.48
C GLY A 23 1.03 5.24 9.33
N LEU A 24 2.30 4.85 9.60
CA LEU A 24 3.29 4.66 8.55
C LEU A 24 2.87 3.49 7.64
N ARG A 25 2.80 3.78 6.34
CA ARG A 25 2.45 2.81 5.31
C ARG A 25 3.67 2.40 4.50
N HIS A 26 3.75 1.12 4.19
CA HIS A 26 4.77 0.56 3.32
C HIS A 26 4.26 -0.74 2.67
N ILE A 27 4.96 -1.18 1.65
CA ILE A 27 4.69 -2.44 0.97
C ILE A 27 5.74 -3.47 1.33
N ALA A 28 5.34 -4.73 1.41
CA ALA A 28 6.21 -5.87 1.60
C ALA A 28 5.84 -6.97 0.59
N PRO A 29 6.60 -7.09 -0.51
CA PRO A 29 6.46 -8.25 -1.38
C PRO A 29 6.90 -9.51 -0.64
N ARG A 30 6.13 -10.58 -0.77
CA ARG A 30 6.44 -11.90 -0.20
C ARG A 30 6.11 -13.00 -1.18
N HIS A 31 6.76 -14.16 -1.04
CA HIS A 31 6.40 -15.32 -1.83
C HIS A 31 4.98 -15.77 -1.44
N ARG A 32 4.19 -16.27 -2.41
CA ARG A 32 2.77 -16.60 -2.17
C ARG A 32 2.55 -17.61 -1.03
N HIS A 33 3.52 -18.49 -0.82
CA HIS A 33 3.48 -19.54 0.21
C HIS A 33 4.06 -19.10 1.56
N ASP A 34 4.69 -17.93 1.62
CA ASP A 34 5.20 -17.39 2.87
C ASP A 34 4.06 -16.84 3.72
N GLN A 35 4.28 -16.82 5.03
CA GLN A 35 3.33 -16.28 5.98
C GLN A 35 3.09 -14.79 5.72
N ARG A 36 1.81 -14.39 5.75
CA ARG A 36 1.38 -13.00 5.68
C ARG A 36 1.90 -12.22 6.88
N ASP A 37 2.35 -10.99 6.66
CA ASP A 37 2.76 -10.10 7.76
C ASP A 37 1.58 -9.81 8.70
N GLY A 38 1.82 -9.76 10.01
CA GLY A 38 0.78 -9.48 11.00
C GLY A 38 0.25 -8.05 10.96
N GLU A 39 1.02 -7.11 10.41
CA GLU A 39 0.61 -5.72 10.16
C GLU A 39 0.01 -5.53 8.77
N ALA A 40 -0.14 -6.61 7.99
CA ALA A 40 -0.73 -6.53 6.66
C ALA A 40 -2.22 -6.20 6.76
N VAL A 41 -2.58 -5.11 6.11
CA VAL A 41 -3.95 -4.61 6.07
C VAL A 41 -4.69 -5.12 4.84
N MET A 42 -4.01 -5.13 3.70
CA MET A 42 -4.51 -5.70 2.44
C MET A 42 -3.40 -6.46 1.73
N THR A 43 -3.77 -7.29 0.78
CA THR A 43 -2.83 -8.05 -0.05
C THR A 43 -3.24 -7.96 -1.51
N THR A 44 -2.27 -7.84 -2.41
CA THR A 44 -2.51 -7.79 -3.85
C THR A 44 -2.93 -9.14 -4.41
N THR A 45 -3.41 -9.13 -5.64
CA THR A 45 -3.44 -10.34 -6.46
C THR A 45 -2.02 -10.91 -6.65
N GLU A 46 -1.96 -12.18 -7.06
CA GLU A 46 -0.71 -12.86 -7.33
C GLU A 46 -0.02 -12.27 -8.57
N HIS A 47 1.29 -12.04 -8.48
CA HIS A 47 2.12 -11.49 -9.55
C HIS A 47 3.41 -12.29 -9.71
N PRO A 48 3.92 -12.46 -10.95
CA PRO A 48 5.24 -13.04 -11.15
C PRO A 48 6.34 -12.10 -10.62
N GLY A 49 7.47 -12.65 -10.18
CA GLY A 49 8.56 -11.87 -9.60
C GLY A 49 9.14 -10.83 -10.57
N SER A 50 9.05 -11.08 -11.87
CA SER A 50 9.41 -10.10 -12.91
C SER A 50 8.55 -8.82 -12.87
N VAL A 51 7.28 -8.93 -12.51
CA VAL A 51 6.36 -7.80 -12.29
C VAL A 51 6.72 -7.10 -10.98
N ILE A 52 6.95 -7.84 -9.89
CA ILE A 52 7.40 -7.27 -8.61
C ILE A 52 8.66 -6.43 -8.77
N LYS A 53 9.66 -6.93 -9.52
CA LYS A 53 10.90 -6.17 -9.80
C LYS A 53 10.64 -4.87 -10.54
N GLN A 54 9.76 -4.88 -11.54
CA GLN A 54 9.44 -3.68 -12.31
C GLN A 54 8.69 -2.67 -11.45
N PHE A 55 7.76 -3.15 -10.63
CA PHE A 55 6.98 -2.36 -9.69
C PHE A 55 7.89 -1.66 -8.66
N LEU A 56 8.77 -2.40 -8.01
CA LEU A 56 9.72 -1.85 -7.03
C LEU A 56 10.74 -0.87 -7.63
N ARG A 57 10.98 -0.95 -8.94
CA ARG A 57 11.83 0.00 -9.69
C ARG A 57 11.07 1.24 -10.16
N GLY A 58 9.78 1.36 -9.83
CA GLY A 58 8.92 2.44 -10.31
C GLY A 58 8.70 2.41 -11.83
N LYS A 59 8.81 1.24 -12.46
CA LYS A 59 8.70 1.08 -13.93
C LYS A 59 7.32 0.61 -14.40
N LEU A 60 6.45 0.20 -13.48
CA LEU A 60 5.07 -0.16 -13.79
C LEU A 60 4.11 0.96 -13.36
N PRO A 61 3.06 1.25 -14.15
CA PRO A 61 1.95 2.07 -13.70
C PRO A 61 1.32 1.45 -12.46
N PHE A 62 1.04 2.25 -11.43
CA PHE A 62 0.48 1.78 -10.16
C PHE A 62 -0.89 1.10 -10.31
N ASP A 63 -1.61 1.49 -11.36
CA ASP A 63 -2.90 0.99 -11.80
C ASP A 63 -2.88 -0.50 -12.19
N SER A 64 -1.70 -1.11 -12.32
CA SER A 64 -1.52 -2.53 -12.63
C SER A 64 -1.55 -3.44 -11.39
N VAL A 65 -1.65 -2.87 -10.19
CA VAL A 65 -1.65 -3.60 -8.92
C VAL A 65 -2.97 -3.42 -8.20
N THR A 66 -3.73 -4.52 -8.13
CA THR A 66 -5.05 -4.59 -7.49
C THR A 66 -5.00 -5.47 -6.26
N THR A 67 -5.75 -5.11 -5.22
CA THR A 67 -5.98 -6.01 -4.09
C THR A 67 -6.85 -7.20 -4.47
N THR A 68 -6.82 -8.24 -3.64
CA THR A 68 -7.63 -9.45 -3.83
C THR A 68 -9.14 -9.18 -3.91
N ASP A 69 -9.61 -8.05 -3.37
CA ASP A 69 -11.01 -7.59 -3.46
C ASP A 69 -11.30 -6.72 -4.69
N GLY A 70 -10.30 -6.47 -5.55
CA GLY A 70 -10.41 -5.67 -6.77
C GLY A 70 -10.14 -4.18 -6.58
N THR A 71 -9.84 -3.71 -5.36
CA THR A 71 -9.54 -2.29 -5.10
C THR A 71 -8.20 -1.88 -5.74
N PRO A 72 -8.16 -0.80 -6.55
CA PRO A 72 -6.92 -0.31 -7.11
C PRO A 72 -6.11 0.50 -6.08
N PHE A 73 -4.78 0.37 -6.17
CA PHE A 73 -3.84 1.16 -5.37
C PHE A 73 -3.17 2.26 -6.18
N VAL A 74 -2.92 3.38 -5.53
CA VAL A 74 -2.20 4.52 -6.11
C VAL A 74 -1.10 4.99 -5.15
N LEU A 75 -0.11 5.70 -5.71
CA LEU A 75 0.80 6.49 -4.91
C LEU A 75 0.29 7.93 -4.81
N ASP A 76 0.27 8.47 -3.59
CA ASP A 76 0.10 9.91 -3.41
C ASP A 76 1.35 10.69 -3.84
N ALA A 77 1.28 12.01 -3.78
CA ALA A 77 2.41 12.90 -4.13
C ALA A 77 3.64 12.72 -3.21
N HIS A 78 3.49 12.04 -2.07
CA HIS A 78 4.53 11.75 -1.09
C HIS A 78 5.03 10.30 -1.19
N HIS A 79 4.61 9.55 -2.21
CA HIS A 79 4.92 8.14 -2.41
C HIS A 79 4.40 7.21 -1.30
N HIS A 80 3.30 7.60 -0.65
CA HIS A 80 2.55 6.70 0.22
C HIS A 80 1.59 5.85 -0.60
N TRP A 81 1.57 4.56 -0.26
CA TRP A 81 0.60 3.61 -0.80
C TRP A 81 -0.76 3.81 -0.13
N ILE A 82 -1.76 4.15 -0.92
CA ILE A 82 -3.13 4.36 -0.46
C ILE A 82 -4.12 3.78 -1.48
N THR A 83 -5.33 3.45 -1.03
CA THR A 83 -6.39 3.04 -1.96
C THR A 83 -6.79 4.22 -2.84
N LEU A 84 -7.36 3.95 -4.03
CA LEU A 84 -7.90 5.03 -4.86
C LEU A 84 -8.99 5.83 -4.13
N GLU A 85 -9.84 5.16 -3.34
CA GLU A 85 -10.87 5.81 -2.53
C GLU A 85 -10.26 6.80 -1.52
N GLU A 86 -9.19 6.41 -0.82
CA GLU A 86 -8.45 7.29 0.08
C GLU A 86 -7.85 8.47 -0.66
N TYR A 87 -7.22 8.22 -1.81
CA TYR A 87 -6.64 9.28 -2.63
C TYR A 87 -7.69 10.30 -3.06
N GLU A 88 -8.85 9.84 -3.53
CA GLU A 88 -9.96 10.70 -3.92
C GLU A 88 -10.52 11.48 -2.74
N TYR A 89 -10.67 10.82 -1.58
CA TYR A 89 -11.09 11.45 -0.33
C TYR A 89 -10.13 12.59 0.06
N PHE A 90 -8.83 12.33 0.16
CA PHE A 90 -7.83 13.34 0.56
C PHE A 90 -7.64 14.43 -0.49
N ARG A 91 -7.77 14.12 -1.78
CA ARG A 91 -7.69 15.12 -2.84
C ARG A 91 -8.89 16.07 -2.84
N SER A 92 -10.07 15.58 -2.48
CA SER A 92 -11.32 16.38 -2.46
C SER A 92 -11.41 17.34 -1.27
N ARG A 93 -10.67 17.06 -0.19
CA ARG A 93 -10.62 17.92 1.00
C ARG A 93 -9.35 18.75 0.97
N ASN A 94 -9.49 20.07 0.93
CA ASN A 94 -8.39 20.95 1.32
C ASN A 94 -7.94 20.50 2.72
N PHE A 95 -6.69 20.04 2.86
CA PHE A 95 -6.12 19.52 4.11
C PHE A 95 -6.24 20.55 5.23
N SER A 96 -7.40 20.61 5.89
CA SER A 96 -7.58 21.22 7.19
C SER A 96 -7.42 20.12 8.24
N SER A 97 -7.01 20.50 9.44
CA SER A 97 -6.94 19.61 10.61
C SER A 97 -8.26 18.88 10.90
N GLU A 98 -9.39 19.39 10.40
CA GLU A 98 -10.71 18.75 10.52
C GLU A 98 -10.86 17.50 9.65
N ALA A 99 -10.14 17.40 8.52
CA ALA A 99 -10.18 16.22 7.66
C ALA A 99 -9.58 14.97 8.33
N LEU A 100 -8.65 15.15 9.27
CA LEU A 100 -8.05 14.06 10.08
C LEU A 100 -9.00 13.57 11.19
N ALA A 101 -9.96 14.40 11.62
CA ALA A 101 -10.94 14.06 12.65
C ALA A 101 -12.23 13.46 12.06
N ASP A 102 -12.32 13.32 10.74
CA ASP A 102 -13.51 12.75 10.11
C ASP A 102 -13.61 11.25 10.38
N GLN A 103 -14.69 10.87 11.06
CA GLN A 103 -15.02 9.49 11.38
C GLN A 103 -15.39 8.66 10.14
N ASN A 104 -15.69 9.31 9.02
CA ASN A 104 -16.03 8.68 7.74
C ASN A 104 -14.85 8.62 6.77
N ALA A 105 -13.66 9.08 7.16
CA ALA A 105 -12.50 8.93 6.31
C ALA A 105 -12.22 7.42 6.07
N PRO A 106 -11.94 7.01 4.83
CA PRO A 106 -11.80 5.60 4.44
C PRO A 106 -10.44 5.04 4.89
N TRP A 107 -10.15 5.10 6.19
CA TRP A 107 -8.89 4.62 6.74
C TRP A 107 -8.76 3.11 6.56
N VAL A 108 -7.64 2.67 5.99
CA VAL A 108 -7.33 1.24 6.04
C VAL A 108 -7.21 0.76 7.50
N ASN A 109 -7.96 -0.28 7.86
CA ASN A 109 -8.19 -0.79 9.22
C ASN A 109 -8.88 0.18 10.21
N GLY A 110 -9.54 1.23 9.72
CA GLY A 110 -10.26 2.18 10.58
C GLY A 110 -9.36 3.01 11.51
N MET A 111 -8.04 2.97 11.32
CA MET A 111 -7.07 3.68 12.14
C MET A 111 -6.59 4.96 11.43
N PRO A 112 -6.92 6.16 11.94
CA PRO A 112 -6.34 7.39 11.43
C PRO A 112 -4.82 7.43 11.70
N PRO A 113 -4.02 8.05 10.82
CA PRO A 113 -2.61 8.30 11.08
C PRO A 113 -2.48 9.17 12.34
N LEU A 114 -1.53 8.83 13.21
CA LEU A 114 -1.30 9.62 14.41
C LEU A 114 -0.75 11.00 14.00
N PRO A 115 -1.18 12.10 14.65
CA PRO A 115 -0.56 13.40 14.43
C PRO A 115 0.94 13.31 14.70
N ALA A 116 1.73 14.08 13.94
CA ALA A 116 3.19 14.10 14.10
C ALA A 116 3.56 14.39 15.57
N PRO A 117 4.58 13.71 16.13
CA PRO A 117 5.03 14.01 17.48
C PRO A 117 5.46 15.47 17.59
N ILE A 118 5.00 16.13 18.66
CA ILE A 118 5.28 17.54 18.99
C ILE A 118 6.72 17.67 19.48
#